data_AF-A0A968Q2R2-F1
#
_entry.id   AF-A0A968Q2R2-F1
#
_cell.length_a   1.000
_cell.length_b   1.000
_cell.length_c   1.000
_cell.angle_alpha   90.00
_cell.angle_beta   90.00
_cell.angle_gamma   90.00
#
_symmetry.space_group_name_H-M   'P 1'
#
loop_
_entity.id
_entity.type
_entity.pdbx_description
1 polymer ?
#
loop_
_entity_poly.entity_id
_entity_poly.type
_entity_poly.pdbx_seq_one_letter_code
_entity_poly.pdbx_strand_id
1 'polypeptide(L)'
;MQPISTIYPVRLFIRHKAQRQILETLAVHGLKVDPQLFQDVANTVLQPHANPAIYHSHPSRTQAEAIEDQAAAAIASAYLRIYQRQGQAQVQQLNRLLNDG
;
A
#
# COMPACT_ATOMS: atom_id res chain seq x y z
N MET A 1 -19.25 13.53 34.25
CA MET A 1 -18.58 13.93 32.99
C MET A 1 -17.92 12.69 32.42
N GLN A 2 -18.44 12.14 31.32
CA GLN A 2 -17.76 11.03 30.63
C GLN A 2 -16.55 11.60 29.87
N PRO A 3 -15.36 10.99 29.94
CA PRO A 3 -14.24 11.45 29.15
C PRO A 3 -14.56 11.26 27.68
N ILE A 4 -14.44 12.33 26.89
CA ILE A 4 -14.46 12.27 25.43
C ILE A 4 -13.30 11.35 25.05
N SER A 5 -13.59 10.08 24.80
CA SER A 5 -12.59 9.11 24.37
C SER A 5 -12.24 9.50 22.95
N THR A 6 -11.12 10.19 22.79
CA THR A 6 -10.62 10.61 21.47
C THR A 6 -10.23 9.35 20.71
N ILE A 7 -11.15 8.86 19.90
CA ILE A 7 -10.93 7.70 19.04
C ILE A 7 -10.20 8.21 17.79
N TYR A 8 -9.02 7.65 17.52
CA TYR A 8 -8.25 8.00 16.33
C TYR A 8 -8.55 6.99 15.22
N PRO A 9 -9.26 7.39 14.14
CA PRO A 9 -9.52 6.51 13.01
C PRO A 9 -8.23 6.28 12.22
N VAL A 10 -7.84 5.02 12.13
CA VAL A 10 -6.82 4.56 11.20
C VAL A 10 -7.46 4.51 9.82
N ARG A 11 -6.80 5.07 8.77
CA ARG A 11 -7.02 4.83 7.31
C ARG A 11 -6.79 6.05 6.44
N LEU A 12 -7.02 7.25 6.98
CA LEU A 12 -7.01 8.50 6.21
C LEU A 12 -5.68 8.73 5.50
N PHE A 13 -4.56 8.38 6.15
CA PHE A 13 -3.24 8.68 5.63
C PHE A 13 -2.50 7.49 5.02
N ILE A 14 -3.04 6.26 5.11
CA ILE A 14 -2.31 5.05 4.68
C ILE A 14 -1.95 5.11 3.19
N ARG A 15 -2.93 5.39 2.33
CA ARG A 15 -2.72 5.49 0.88
C ARG A 15 -1.76 6.64 0.54
N HIS A 16 -1.92 7.79 1.20
CA HIS A 16 -1.05 8.94 0.98
C HIS A 16 0.41 8.65 1.37
N LYS A 17 0.64 8.06 2.55
CA LYS A 17 1.96 7.64 3.04
C LYS A 17 2.59 6.61 2.10
N ALA A 18 1.83 5.61 1.67
CA ALA A 18 2.31 4.59 0.73
C ALA A 18 2.71 5.19 -0.62
N GLN A 19 1.85 6.04 -1.19
CA GLN A 19 2.11 6.69 -2.47
C GLN A 19 3.36 7.57 -2.40
N ARG A 20 3.55 8.30 -1.30
CA ARG A 20 4.75 9.12 -1.08
C ARG A 20 6.02 8.27 -1.06
N GLN A 21 6.05 7.15 -0.32
CA GLN A 21 7.21 6.25 -0.29
C GLN A 21 7.53 5.65 -1.67
N ILE A 22 6.50 5.26 -2.43
CA ILE A 22 6.68 4.76 -3.80
C ILE A 22 7.24 5.87 -4.69
N LEU A 23 6.68 7.08 -4.63
CA LEU A 23 7.16 8.22 -5.43
C LEU A 23 8.61 8.57 -5.10
N GLU A 24 8.98 8.62 -3.82
CA GLU A 24 10.36 8.86 -3.40
C GLU A 24 11.31 7.81 -3.98
N THR A 25 10.90 6.54 -4.00
CA THR A 25 11.70 5.44 -4.56
C THR A 25 11.79 5.51 -6.10
N LEU A 26 10.68 5.76 -6.78
CA LEU A 26 10.62 5.78 -8.24
C LEU A 26 11.23 7.05 -8.84
N ALA A 27 11.17 8.18 -8.12
CA ALA A 27 11.74 9.46 -8.55
C ALA A 27 13.26 9.36 -8.74
N VAL A 28 13.96 8.58 -7.91
CA VAL A 28 15.40 8.28 -8.08
C VAL A 28 15.69 7.65 -9.45
N HIS A 29 14.71 6.93 -10.02
CA HIS A 29 14.83 6.23 -11.29
C HIS A 29 14.11 6.95 -12.45
N GLY A 30 13.52 8.13 -12.22
CA GLY A 30 12.73 8.84 -13.24
C GLY A 30 11.44 8.12 -13.65
N LEU A 31 10.96 7.18 -12.83
CA LEU A 31 9.79 6.34 -13.11
C LEU A 31 8.52 6.96 -12.52
N LYS A 32 7.38 6.65 -13.14
CA LYS A 32 6.05 7.10 -12.69
C LYS A 32 5.32 5.98 -11.97
N VAL A 33 4.44 6.37 -11.03
CA VAL A 33 3.51 5.45 -10.38
C VAL A 33 2.46 5.00 -11.39
N ASP A 34 2.24 3.70 -11.48
CA ASP A 34 1.08 3.12 -12.13
C ASP A 34 -0.11 3.25 -11.15
N PRO A 35 -1.11 4.08 -11.46
CA PRO A 35 -2.23 4.32 -10.57
C PRO A 35 -3.12 3.08 -10.40
N GLN A 36 -3.22 2.23 -11.41
CA GLN A 36 -4.06 1.03 -11.36
C GLN A 36 -3.41 -0.04 -10.50
N LEU A 37 -2.11 -0.31 -10.72
CA LEU A 37 -1.35 -1.22 -9.86
C LEU A 37 -1.34 -0.76 -8.40
N PHE A 38 -1.18 0.55 -8.17
CA PHE A 38 -1.24 1.11 -6.82
C PHE A 38 -2.60 0.86 -6.16
N GLN A 39 -3.69 1.06 -6.90
CA GLN A 39 -5.04 0.85 -6.40
C GLN A 39 -5.30 -0.62 -6.06
N ASP A 40 -4.86 -1.55 -6.91
CA ASP A 40 -5.02 -2.99 -6.70
C ASP A 40 -4.24 -3.48 -5.47
N VAL A 41 -2.98 -3.04 -5.33
CA VAL A 41 -2.15 -3.37 -4.17
C VAL A 41 -2.73 -2.77 -2.89
N ALA A 42 -3.13 -1.50 -2.93
CA ALA A 42 -3.73 -0.84 -1.78
C ALA A 42 -5.03 -1.54 -1.36
N ASN A 43 -5.90 -1.91 -2.31
CA ASN A 43 -7.13 -2.62 -2.01
C ASN A 43 -6.88 -4.01 -1.42
N THR A 44 -5.87 -4.73 -1.92
CA THR A 44 -5.50 -6.06 -1.42
C THR A 44 -4.95 -6.00 0.00
N VAL A 45 -4.00 -5.09 0.27
CA VAL A 45 -3.38 -4.96 1.60
C VAL A 45 -4.37 -4.40 2.63
N LEU A 46 -5.28 -3.52 2.20
CA LEU A 46 -6.29 -2.93 3.06
C LEU A 46 -7.53 -3.82 3.21
N GLN A 47 -7.55 -5.07 2.70
CA GLN A 47 -8.70 -5.94 2.95
C GLN A 47 -8.87 -6.21 4.45
N PRO A 48 -10.11 -6.24 4.98
CA PRO A 48 -10.37 -6.49 6.40
C PRO A 48 -9.72 -7.76 6.94
N HIS A 49 -9.67 -8.82 6.13
CA HIS A 49 -9.04 -10.08 6.49
C HIS A 49 -7.51 -10.03 6.46
N ALA A 50 -6.92 -9.18 5.61
CA ALA A 50 -5.48 -9.05 5.49
C ALA A 50 -4.88 -8.17 6.59
N ASN A 51 -5.62 -7.17 7.06
CA ASN A 51 -5.13 -6.25 8.09
C ASN A 51 -6.26 -5.74 9.00
N PRO A 52 -6.74 -6.56 9.94
CA PRO A 52 -7.88 -6.22 10.81
C PRO A 52 -7.56 -5.05 11.75
N ALA A 53 -6.29 -4.85 12.12
CA ALA A 53 -5.85 -3.77 13.01
C ALA A 53 -6.19 -2.36 12.48
N ILE A 54 -6.32 -2.22 11.15
CA ILE A 54 -6.71 -0.98 10.46
C ILE A 54 -8.20 -0.63 10.69
N TYR A 55 -9.02 -1.62 11.05
CA TYR A 55 -10.47 -1.48 11.20
C TYR A 55 -10.91 -1.31 12.66
N HIS A 56 -9.96 -1.28 13.58
CA HIS A 56 -10.23 -1.04 15.00
C HIS A 56 -9.87 0.38 15.39
N SER A 57 -10.66 0.95 16.30
CA SER A 57 -10.40 2.22 16.94
C SER A 57 -9.28 2.06 17.98
N HIS A 58 -8.24 2.90 17.89
CA HIS A 58 -7.11 2.84 18.82
C HIS A 58 -7.20 3.93 19.88
N PRO A 59 -6.84 3.63 21.15
CA PRO A 59 -6.91 4.57 22.26
C PRO A 59 -5.81 5.64 22.21
N SER A 60 -4.77 5.44 21.40
CA SER A 60 -3.65 6.36 21.25
C SER A 60 -3.42 6.73 19.79
N ARG A 61 -3.17 8.01 19.56
CA ARG A 61 -2.75 8.55 18.26
C ARG A 61 -1.47 7.87 17.75
N THR A 62 -0.50 7.65 18.62
CA THR A 62 0.78 7.01 18.26
C THR A 62 0.58 5.56 17.80
N GLN A 63 -0.36 4.84 18.41
CA GLN A 63 -0.70 3.48 17.98
C GLN A 63 -1.40 3.49 16.61
N ALA A 64 -2.34 4.41 16.40
CA ALA A 64 -2.99 4.58 15.12
C ALA A 64 -1.96 4.91 14.01
N GLU A 65 -1.06 5.86 14.28
CA GLU A 65 0.01 6.26 13.34
C GLU A 65 0.96 5.11 13.01
N ALA A 66 1.38 4.31 14.00
CA ALA A 66 2.26 3.16 13.78
C ALA A 66 1.60 2.10 12.87
N ILE A 67 0.31 1.85 13.06
CA ILE A 67 -0.45 0.92 12.21
C ILE A 67 -0.60 1.49 10.80
N GLU A 68 -0.83 2.80 10.67
CA GLU A 68 -0.86 3.45 9.36
C GLU A 68 0.49 3.32 8.64
N ASP A 69 1.60 3.55 9.35
CA ASP A 69 2.94 3.48 8.78
C ASP A 69 3.29 2.05 8.36
N GLN A 70 2.94 1.06 9.19
CA GLN A 70 3.14 -0.36 8.86
C GLN A 70 2.32 -0.76 7.62
N ALA A 71 1.06 -0.35 7.55
CA ALA A 71 0.21 -0.63 6.40
C ALA A 71 0.72 0.07 5.13
N ALA A 72 1.18 1.32 5.26
CA ALA A 72 1.74 2.07 4.15
C ALA A 72 3.01 1.42 3.60
N ALA A 73 3.92 0.97 4.48
CA ALA A 73 5.13 0.24 4.10
C ALA A 73 4.81 -1.10 3.43
N ALA A 74 3.77 -1.80 3.89
CA ALA A 74 3.30 -3.03 3.26
C ALA A 74 2.80 -2.80 1.82
N ILE A 75 2.04 -1.72 1.59
CA ILE A 75 1.59 -1.32 0.24
C ILE A 75 2.80 -0.98 -0.64
N ALA A 76 3.71 -0.12 -0.16
CA ALA A 76 4.86 0.33 -0.93
C ALA A 76 5.78 -0.84 -1.33
N SER A 77 6.08 -1.73 -0.38
CA SER A 77 6.93 -2.90 -0.65
C SER A 77 6.28 -3.91 -1.61
N ALA A 78 4.97 -4.16 -1.47
CA ALA A 78 4.23 -5.01 -2.40
C ALA A 78 4.18 -4.40 -3.81
N TYR A 79 3.90 -3.11 -3.92
CA TYR A 79 3.89 -2.38 -5.18
C TYR A 79 5.25 -2.48 -5.89
N LEU A 80 6.34 -2.12 -5.20
CA LEU A 80 7.68 -2.12 -5.79
C LEU A 80 8.10 -3.52 -6.23
N ARG A 81 7.75 -4.55 -5.45
CA ARG A 81 8.02 -5.95 -5.81
C ARG A 81 7.28 -6.37 -7.08
N ILE A 82 6.00 -6.03 -7.21
CA ILE A 82 5.21 -6.37 -8.40
C ILE A 82 5.72 -5.60 -9.60
N TYR A 83 5.99 -4.30 -9.43
CA TYR A 83 6.54 -3.43 -10.46
C TYR A 83 7.87 -3.96 -11.01
N GLN A 84 8.79 -4.35 -10.13
CA GLN A 84 10.07 -4.96 -10.54
C GLN A 84 9.87 -6.29 -11.28
N ARG A 85 8.90 -7.12 -10.86
CA ARG A 85 8.60 -8.40 -11.52
C ARG A 85 7.98 -8.23 -12.90
N GLN A 86 7.14 -7.23 -13.12
CA GLN A 86 6.60 -6.90 -14.45
C GLN A 86 7.72 -6.54 -15.45
N GLY A 87 8.81 -5.94 -14.96
CA GLY A 87 10.01 -5.66 -15.75
C GLY A 87 10.91 -6.88 -16.03
N GLN A 88 10.66 -8.04 -15.40
CA GLN A 88 11.49 -9.23 -15.62
C GLN A 88 11.18 -9.88 -16.96
N ALA A 89 12.23 -10.19 -17.72
CA ALA A 89 12.15 -10.77 -19.06
C ALA A 89 11.30 -12.07 -19.11
N GLN A 90 11.31 -12.86 -18.04
CA GLN A 90 10.52 -14.08 -17.92
C GLN A 90 9.01 -13.82 -17.85
N VAL A 91 8.59 -12.77 -17.13
CA VAL A 91 7.17 -12.36 -17.08
C VAL A 91 6.73 -11.78 -18.41
N GLN A 92 7.60 -11.01 -19.08
CA GLN A 92 7.33 -10.49 -20.42
C GLN A 92 7.26 -11.61 -21.49
N GLN A 93 8.05 -12.66 -21.33
CA GLN A 93 8.00 -13.83 -22.21
C GLN A 93 6.72 -14.64 -21.99
N LEU A 94 6.32 -14.84 -20.73
CA LEU A 94 5.05 -15.51 -20.40
C LEU A 94 3.84 -14.70 -20.90
N ASN A 95 3.82 -13.37 -20.69
CA ASN A 95 2.72 -12.52 -21.16
C ASN A 95 2.62 -12.51 -22.70
N ARG A 96 3.75 -12.59 -23.41
CA ARG A 96 3.74 -12.75 -24.87
C ARG A 96 3.09 -14.08 -25.27
N LEU A 97 3.50 -15.18 -24.65
CA LEU A 97 2.94 -16.51 -24.92
C LEU A 97 1.43 -16.63 -24.60
N LEU A 98 0.94 -15.89 -23.59
CA LEU A 98 -0.48 -15.88 -23.21
C LEU A 98 -1.35 -14.95 -24.05
N ASN A 99 -0.75 -13.94 -24.71
CA ASN A 99 -1.47 -13.03 -25.59
C ASN A 99 -1.46 -13.48 -27.07
N ASP A 100 -0.53 -14.37 -27.45
CA ASP A 100 -0.38 -14.92 -28.80
C ASP A 100 -1.10 -16.29 -28.99
N GLY A 101 -1.86 -16.77 -28.00
CA GLY A 101 -2.63 -18.03 -28.05
C GLY A 101 -4.13 -17.81 -27.89
#